data_AF-A0A965A863-F1
#
_entry.id   AF-A0A965A863-F1
#
_cell.length_a   1.000
_cell.length_b   1.000
_cell.length_c   1.000
_cell.angle_alpha   90.00
_cell.angle_beta   90.00
_cell.angle_gamma   90.00
#
_symmetry.space_group_name_H-M   'P 1'
#
loop_
_entity.id
_entity.type
_entity.pdbx_description
1 polymer ?
#
loop_
_entity_poly.entity_id
_entity_poly.type
_entity_poly.pdbx_seq_one_letter_code
_entity_poly.pdbx_strand_id
1 'polypeptide(L)'
;EQERLAQERLEEERRRAQAEAEANAKPKEGSIETLSERTKRYYVVVSSSIDGDLVMDYAKKLSANGVNCKIIPPYGKVKFSRLTIAEGDTYASAQTLADGLKAQYGDGLWVIKY
;
A
#
# COMPACT_ATOMS: atom_id res chain seq x y z
N GLU A 1 -2.37 16.32 -48.31
CA GLU A 1 -2.07 17.33 -47.26
C GLU A 1 -3.01 17.21 -46.06
N GLN A 2 -4.33 17.19 -46.31
CA GLN A 2 -5.39 16.94 -45.31
C GLN A 2 -5.16 15.72 -44.40
N GLU A 3 -4.67 14.59 -44.95
CA GLU A 3 -4.41 13.37 -44.17
C GLU A 3 -3.22 13.49 -43.21
N ARG A 4 -2.19 14.28 -43.54
CA ARG A 4 -1.07 14.53 -42.62
C ARG A 4 -1.50 15.39 -41.45
N LEU A 5 -2.27 16.44 -41.73
CA LEU A 5 -2.89 17.30 -40.72
C LEU A 5 -3.84 16.50 -39.79
N ALA A 6 -4.56 15.51 -40.34
CA ALA A 6 -5.41 14.63 -39.55
C ALA A 6 -4.60 13.69 -38.64
N GLN A 7 -3.48 13.13 -39.13
CA GLN A 7 -2.59 12.30 -38.31
C GLN A 7 -1.90 13.10 -37.21
N GLU A 8 -1.42 14.32 -37.51
CA GLU A 8 -0.78 15.19 -36.53
C GLU A 8 -1.74 15.54 -35.39
N ARG A 9 -3.01 15.83 -35.70
CA ARG A 9 -4.03 16.06 -34.67
C ARG A 9 -4.36 14.83 -33.84
N LEU A 10 -4.40 13.64 -34.45
CA LEU A 10 -4.62 12.38 -33.73
C LEU A 10 -3.45 12.03 -32.80
N GLU A 11 -2.21 12.28 -33.23
CA GLU A 11 -1.03 12.09 -32.38
C GLU A 11 -0.99 13.11 -31.24
N GLU A 12 -1.34 14.37 -31.51
CA GLU A 12 -1.44 15.39 -30.48
C GLU A 12 -2.54 15.08 -29.46
N GLU A 13 -3.70 14.59 -29.92
CA GLU A 13 -4.80 14.18 -29.05
C GLU A 13 -4.43 12.94 -28.22
N ARG A 14 -3.74 11.94 -28.81
CA ARG A 14 -3.21 10.78 -28.07
C ARG A 14 -2.16 11.20 -27.05
N ARG A 15 -1.28 12.14 -27.39
CA ARG A 15 -0.24 12.65 -26.51
C ARG A 15 -0.82 13.48 -25.36
N ARG A 16 -1.87 14.25 -25.62
CA ARG A 16 -2.66 14.95 -24.57
C ARG A 16 -3.38 13.96 -23.67
N ALA A 17 -4.06 12.96 -24.24
CA ALA A 17 -4.72 11.90 -23.45
C ALA A 17 -3.73 11.06 -22.63
N GLN A 18 -2.53 10.78 -23.15
CA GLN A 18 -1.45 10.13 -22.39
C GLN A 18 -0.92 11.04 -21.27
N ALA A 19 -0.65 12.32 -21.56
CA ALA A 19 -0.20 13.28 -20.56
C ALA A 19 -1.27 13.53 -19.48
N GLU A 20 -2.56 13.52 -19.83
CA GLU A 20 -3.68 13.61 -18.88
C GLU A 20 -3.83 12.32 -18.07
N ALA A 21 -3.59 11.14 -18.65
CA ALA A 21 -3.57 9.87 -17.93
C ALA A 21 -2.35 9.75 -16.99
N GLU A 22 -1.18 10.25 -17.40
CA GLU A 22 0.03 10.31 -16.57
C GLU A 22 -0.05 11.39 -15.50
N ALA A 23 -0.75 12.51 -15.75
CA ALA A 23 -1.01 13.55 -14.75
C ALA A 23 -2.11 13.15 -13.75
N ASN A 24 -3.06 12.30 -14.17
CA ASN A 24 -4.10 11.73 -13.31
C ASN A 24 -3.69 10.38 -12.67
N ALA A 25 -2.50 9.87 -13.00
CA ALA A 25 -1.81 8.92 -12.15
C ALA A 25 -1.46 9.69 -10.88
N LYS A 26 -2.35 9.60 -9.89
CA LYS A 26 -2.19 10.14 -8.55
C LYS A 26 -0.75 9.93 -8.08
N PRO A 27 -0.21 10.84 -7.23
CA PRO A 27 1.11 10.66 -6.65
C PRO A 27 1.26 9.23 -6.17
N LYS A 28 2.50 8.68 -6.18
CA LYS A 28 2.86 7.36 -5.65
C LYS A 28 2.47 7.26 -4.17
N GLU A 29 1.19 7.32 -3.87
CA GLU A 29 0.57 7.05 -2.61
C GLU A 29 0.66 5.54 -2.51
N GLY A 30 1.36 5.06 -1.50
CA GLY A 30 1.52 3.65 -1.26
C GLY A 30 0.15 2.98 -1.21
N SER A 31 0.03 1.79 -1.78
CA SER A 31 -1.28 1.13 -1.83
C SER A 31 -1.75 0.77 -0.42
N ILE A 32 -3.03 1.01 -0.12
CA ILE A 32 -3.68 0.53 1.11
C ILE A 32 -4.64 -0.58 0.71
N GLU A 33 -4.34 -1.81 1.14
CA GLU A 33 -5.17 -2.98 0.85
C GLU A 33 -5.70 -3.61 2.13
N THR A 34 -6.99 -3.95 2.18
CA THR A 34 -7.57 -4.64 3.34
C THR A 34 -7.66 -6.14 3.07
N LEU A 35 -7.04 -6.94 3.92
CA LEU A 35 -6.98 -8.40 3.77
C LEU A 35 -8.23 -9.07 4.35
N SER A 36 -9.19 -9.44 3.51
CA SER A 36 -10.43 -10.12 3.92
C SER A 36 -10.22 -11.58 4.32
N GLU A 37 -9.17 -12.23 3.82
CA GLU A 37 -8.94 -13.67 3.97
C GLU A 37 -7.50 -13.99 4.40
N ARG A 38 -7.34 -15.17 4.99
CA ARG A 38 -6.04 -15.68 5.47
C ARG A 38 -5.17 -16.12 4.31
N THR A 39 -4.10 -15.38 4.06
CA THR A 39 -3.18 -15.64 2.93
C THR A 39 -2.09 -16.66 3.27
N LYS A 40 -1.98 -17.07 4.55
CA LYS A 40 -0.92 -17.91 5.13
C LYS A 40 0.48 -17.29 5.02
N ARG A 41 0.57 -15.98 4.77
CA ARG A 41 1.82 -15.22 4.65
C ARG A 41 2.19 -14.59 5.99
N TYR A 42 3.43 -14.13 6.09
CA TYR A 42 3.91 -13.40 7.24
C TYR A 42 3.84 -11.90 6.98
N TYR A 43 3.31 -11.15 7.93
CA TYR A 43 3.09 -9.72 7.82
C TYR A 43 3.80 -8.99 8.95
N VAL A 44 4.47 -7.88 8.61
CA VAL A 44 5.11 -6.99 9.58
C VAL A 44 4.09 -5.95 10.01
N VAL A 45 3.64 -6.05 11.26
CA VAL A 45 2.70 -5.13 11.89
C VAL A 45 3.45 -3.95 12.48
N VAL A 46 2.99 -2.73 12.19
CA VAL A 46 3.54 -1.48 12.74
C VAL A 46 2.64 -0.88 13.83
N SER A 47 1.34 -1.15 13.75
CA SER A 47 0.37 -0.64 14.71
C SER A 47 -0.85 -1.55 14.77
N SER A 48 -1.51 -1.57 15.92
CA SER A 48 -2.78 -2.27 16.11
C SER A 48 -3.70 -1.45 16.98
N SER A 49 -4.94 -1.25 16.54
CA SER A 49 -5.97 -0.53 17.28
C SER A 49 -7.31 -1.26 17.20
N ILE A 50 -8.12 -1.12 18.26
CA ILE A 50 -9.50 -1.61 18.27
C ILE A 50 -10.34 -0.81 17.29
N ASP A 51 -10.07 0.50 17.23
CA ASP A 51 -10.70 1.40 16.28
C ASP A 51 -10.08 1.23 14.89
N GLY A 52 -10.90 0.82 13.91
CA GLY A 52 -10.49 0.65 12.53
C GLY A 52 -10.18 1.98 11.84
N ASP A 53 -10.82 3.07 12.25
CA ASP A 53 -10.62 4.39 11.64
C ASP A 53 -9.22 4.93 12.00
N LEU A 54 -8.77 4.71 13.24
CA LEU A 54 -7.39 5.04 13.64
C LEU A 54 -6.34 4.28 12.82
N VAL A 55 -6.58 3.01 12.53
CA VAL A 55 -5.69 2.20 11.67
C VAL A 55 -5.67 2.74 10.25
N MET A 56 -6.85 3.07 9.72
CA MET A 56 -6.98 3.60 8.36
C MET A 56 -6.34 4.97 8.21
N ASP A 57 -6.48 5.86 9.20
CA ASP A 57 -5.85 7.17 9.19
C ASP A 57 -4.32 7.08 9.25
N TYR A 58 -3.79 6.13 10.03
CA TYR A 58 -2.36 5.88 10.02
C TYR A 58 -1.89 5.28 8.68
N ALA A 59 -2.67 4.35 8.11
CA ALA A 59 -2.40 3.79 6.78
C ALA A 59 -2.37 4.88 5.70
N LYS A 60 -3.31 5.84 5.72
CA LYS A 60 -3.33 6.99 4.81
C LYS A 60 -2.10 7.87 4.97
N LYS A 61 -1.66 8.13 6.20
CA LYS A 61 -0.42 8.88 6.45
C LYS A 61 0.79 8.17 5.86
N LEU A 62 0.89 6.85 6.02
CA LEU A 62 2.00 6.06 5.47
C LEU A 62 1.93 5.96 3.94
N SER A 63 0.73 5.75 3.41
CA SER A 63 0.45 5.78 1.98
C SER A 63 0.84 7.12 1.37
N ALA A 64 0.54 8.25 2.00
CA ALA A 64 0.98 9.57 1.53
C ALA A 64 2.52 9.72 1.46
N ASN A 65 3.25 8.93 2.25
CA ASN A 65 4.72 8.84 2.17
C ASN A 65 5.22 7.80 1.13
N GLY A 66 4.32 7.19 0.37
CA GLY A 66 4.62 6.17 -0.63
C GLY A 66 4.77 4.75 -0.09
N VAL A 67 4.30 4.49 1.13
CA VAL A 67 4.48 3.19 1.80
C VAL A 67 3.27 2.31 1.57
N ASN A 68 3.49 1.12 1.01
CA ASN A 68 2.43 0.14 0.84
C ASN A 68 2.01 -0.42 2.19
N CYS A 69 0.75 -0.27 2.50
CA CYS A 69 0.15 -0.71 3.75
C CYS A 69 -0.90 -1.78 3.47
N LYS A 70 -0.96 -2.80 4.32
CA LYS A 70 -2.09 -3.73 4.34
C LYS A 70 -2.76 -3.76 5.69
N ILE A 71 -4.08 -3.69 5.71
CA ILE A 71 -4.88 -3.69 6.92
C ILE A 71 -5.43 -5.10 7.11
N ILE A 72 -5.13 -5.70 8.24
CA ILE A 72 -5.74 -6.94 8.67
C ILE A 72 -6.93 -6.57 9.56
N PRO A 73 -8.18 -6.80 9.10
CA PRO A 73 -9.37 -6.54 9.90
C PRO A 73 -9.42 -7.50 11.11
N PRO A 74 -10.21 -7.17 12.14
CA PRO A 74 -10.44 -8.07 13.26
C PRO A 74 -11.02 -9.41 12.78
N TYR A 75 -10.46 -10.51 13.27
CA TYR A 75 -10.88 -11.87 12.88
C TYR A 75 -11.04 -12.79 14.09
N GLY A 76 -12.01 -13.69 14.02
CA GLY A 76 -12.29 -14.65 15.08
C GLY A 76 -12.62 -13.98 16.40
N LYS A 77 -11.75 -14.15 17.40
CA LYS A 77 -11.88 -13.54 18.74
C LYS A 77 -11.13 -12.20 18.87
N VAL A 78 -10.34 -11.83 17.87
CA VAL A 78 -9.53 -10.61 17.86
C VAL A 78 -10.40 -9.43 17.44
N LYS A 79 -10.50 -8.42 18.29
CA LYS A 79 -11.30 -7.19 18.06
C LYS A 79 -10.48 -6.01 17.54
N PHE A 80 -9.20 -6.21 17.26
CA PHE A 80 -8.30 -5.15 16.83
C PHE A 80 -7.90 -5.31 15.37
N SER A 81 -7.96 -4.21 14.64
CA SER A 81 -7.40 -4.05 13.31
C SER A 81 -5.88 -3.87 13.42
N ARG A 82 -5.14 -4.45 12.49
CA ARG A 82 -3.67 -4.35 12.46
C ARG A 82 -3.21 -3.72 11.16
N LEU A 83 -2.34 -2.71 11.27
CA LEU A 83 -1.67 -2.11 10.14
C LEU A 83 -0.36 -2.84 9.87
N THR A 84 -0.18 -3.28 8.64
CA THR A 84 1.04 -3.93 8.18
C THR A 84 1.67 -3.12 7.07
N ILE A 85 3.00 -3.12 7.00
CA ILE A 85 3.76 -2.31 6.02
C ILE A 85 4.66 -3.17 5.12
N ALA A 86 4.78 -4.46 5.43
CA ALA A 86 5.55 -5.41 4.66
C ALA A 86 4.97 -6.82 4.84
N GLU A 87 5.23 -7.68 3.86
CA GLU A 87 4.88 -9.09 3.89
C GLU A 87 6.04 -9.95 3.38
N GLY A 88 6.06 -11.22 3.79
CA GLY A 88 7.03 -12.20 3.34
C GLY A 88 6.46 -13.60 3.35
N ASP A 89 7.04 -14.50 2.55
CA ASP A 89 6.63 -15.90 2.49
C ASP A 89 7.07 -16.69 3.72
N THR A 90 8.15 -16.24 4.38
CA THR A 90 8.71 -16.87 5.58
C THR A 90 8.80 -15.89 6.74
N TYR A 91 8.81 -16.43 7.97
CA TYR A 91 9.01 -15.62 9.17
C TYR A 91 10.35 -14.88 9.11
N ALA A 92 11.42 -15.56 8.69
CA ALA A 92 12.75 -14.96 8.58
C ALA A 92 12.77 -13.77 7.61
N SER A 93 12.15 -13.90 6.42
CA SER A 93 12.07 -12.79 5.46
C SER A 93 11.31 -11.59 6.03
N ALA A 94 10.18 -11.83 6.72
CA ALA A 94 9.41 -10.75 7.32
C ALA A 94 10.14 -10.12 8.51
N GLN A 95 10.90 -10.89 9.28
CA GLN A 95 11.70 -10.39 10.39
C GLN A 95 12.83 -9.49 9.89
N THR A 96 13.56 -9.88 8.85
CA THR A 96 14.59 -9.03 8.23
C THR A 96 14.00 -7.71 7.72
N LEU A 97 12.81 -7.75 7.11
CA LEU A 97 12.11 -6.54 6.69
C LEU A 97 11.73 -5.68 7.90
N ALA A 98 11.19 -6.28 8.96
CA ALA A 98 10.88 -5.58 10.20
C ALA A 98 12.12 -4.90 10.79
N ASP A 99 13.25 -5.62 10.87
CA ASP A 99 14.51 -5.10 11.42
C ASP A 99 15.06 -3.92 10.60
N GLY A 100 14.95 -3.97 9.26
CA GLY A 100 15.30 -2.83 8.41
C GLY A 100 14.37 -1.62 8.58
N LEU A 101 13.11 -1.86 8.95
CA LEU A 101 12.10 -0.83 9.16
C LEU A 101 12.12 -0.24 10.58
N LYS A 102 12.80 -0.89 11.55
CA LYS A 102 12.95 -0.38 12.93
C LYS A 102 13.55 1.02 12.98
N ALA A 103 14.46 1.35 12.07
CA ALA A 103 15.05 2.68 12.00
C ALA A 103 14.01 3.79 11.66
N GLN A 104 12.96 3.45 10.91
CA GLN A 104 11.91 4.40 10.50
C GLN A 104 10.69 4.39 11.44
N TYR A 105 10.30 3.22 11.92
CA TYR A 105 9.05 3.02 12.66
C TYR A 105 9.24 2.63 14.14
N GLY A 106 10.49 2.46 14.58
CA GLY A 106 10.85 2.09 15.95
C GLY A 106 10.83 0.59 16.22
N ASP A 107 11.16 0.20 17.46
CA ASP A 107 11.24 -1.20 17.91
C ASP A 107 9.88 -1.90 18.07
N GLY A 108 8.78 -1.18 17.86
CA GLY A 108 7.41 -1.69 18.01
C GLY A 108 6.92 -2.55 16.84
N LEU A 109 7.77 -2.99 15.92
CA LEU A 109 7.38 -3.83 14.78
C LEU A 109 7.40 -5.30 15.18
N TRP A 110 6.33 -6.04 14.86
CA TRP A 110 6.29 -7.49 15.07
C TRP A 110 5.70 -8.22 13.88
N VAL A 111 6.12 -9.47 13.70
CA VAL A 111 5.69 -10.31 12.58
C VAL A 111 4.55 -11.23 13.04
N ILE A 112 3.48 -11.30 12.25
CA ILE A 112 2.38 -12.25 12.44
C ILE A 112 2.16 -13.09 11.20
N LYS A 113 1.63 -14.30 11.38
CA LYS A 113 1.10 -15.10 10.26
C LYS A 113 -0.41 -14.86 10.14
N TYR A 114 -0.86 -14.45 8.97
CA TYR A 114 -2.29 -14.27 8.67
C TYR A 114 -2.70 -15.22 7.56
#